data_AF-A0A4U6VAX6-F1
#
_entry.id   AF-A0A4U6VAX6-F1
#
_cell.length_a   1.000
_cell.length_b   1.000
_cell.length_c   1.000
_cell.angle_alpha   90.00
_cell.angle_beta   90.00
_cell.angle_gamma   90.00
#
_symmetry.space_group_name_H-M   'P 1'
#
loop_
_entity.id
_entity.type
_entity.pdbx_description
1 polymer ?
#
loop_
_entity_poly.entity_id
_entity_poly.type
_entity_poly.pdbx_seq_one_letter_code
_entity_poly.pdbx_strand_id
1 'polypeptide(L)'
;MDMDTPGSIHALCDDALLEILVRLPSKSVLRCRAVCKNWRRITTARSFLAAHAARRPRHMLVITQSWTVSAVPLSLYPGPAPADDDDMGWRGYLCDPITRGKDGRVTRSCGLLASLDGLLLLRRSPGHFMVCNPTTRQWSKLPALVPKPCSIVYPCGFYFHSSSGEYRLLCHYVEASASETTSSPD
;
A
#
# COMPACT_ATOMS: atom_id res chain seq x y z
N MET A 1 50.70 32.66 21.57
CA MET A 1 51.05 31.23 21.73
C MET A 1 50.06 30.64 22.72
N ASP A 2 49.02 29.90 22.39
CA ASP A 2 48.32 29.60 21.14
C ASP A 2 46.88 29.26 21.58
N MET A 3 45.88 29.81 20.89
CA MET A 3 44.50 29.35 21.03
C MET A 3 44.34 28.09 20.19
N ASP A 4 44.48 26.93 20.81
CA ASP A 4 44.04 25.67 20.22
C ASP A 4 42.51 25.65 20.18
N THR A 5 41.99 26.13 19.06
CA THR A 5 40.59 26.00 18.69
C THR A 5 40.46 24.58 18.11
N PRO A 6 39.72 23.65 18.74
CA PRO A 6 39.57 22.32 18.17
C PRO A 6 38.82 22.49 16.85
N GLY A 7 39.48 22.05 15.77
CA GLY A 7 39.00 22.16 14.40
C GLY A 7 37.55 21.74 14.28
N SER A 8 36.68 22.74 14.17
CA SER A 8 35.29 22.57 13.76
C SER A 8 35.32 22.02 12.35
N ILE A 9 35.19 20.69 12.20
CA ILE A 9 34.73 20.10 10.96
C ILE A 9 33.44 20.85 10.63
N HIS A 10 33.50 21.71 9.61
CA HIS A 10 32.43 22.62 9.21
C HIS A 10 31.08 21.93 9.37
N ALA A 11 30.28 22.36 10.34
CA ALA A 11 28.92 21.87 10.50
C ALA A 11 28.18 22.23 9.20
N LEU A 12 27.98 21.24 8.34
CA LEU A 12 27.11 21.38 7.17
C LEU A 12 25.77 21.90 7.69
N CYS A 13 25.30 23.01 7.13
CA CYS A 13 23.98 23.52 7.47
C CYS A 13 22.91 22.47 7.12
N ASP A 14 21.75 22.56 7.78
CA ASP A 14 20.68 21.58 7.61
C ASP A 14 20.23 21.44 6.15
N ASP A 15 20.28 22.52 5.36
CA ASP A 15 19.91 22.51 3.94
C ASP A 15 20.88 21.65 3.11
N ALA A 16 22.18 21.82 3.33
CA ALA A 16 23.20 21.01 2.66
C ALA A 16 23.12 19.54 3.09
N LEU A 17 22.88 19.27 4.38
CA LEU A 17 22.62 17.92 4.87
C LEU A 17 21.38 17.30 4.22
N LEU A 18 20.28 18.05 4.11
CA LEU A 18 19.05 17.61 3.46
C LEU A 18 19.31 17.24 2.00
N GLU A 19 20.02 18.09 1.26
CA GLU A 19 20.36 17.86 -0.14
C GLU A 19 21.18 16.58 -0.35
N ILE A 20 22.09 16.26 0.56
CA ILE A 20 22.88 15.03 0.55
C ILE A 20 21.98 13.84 0.89
N LEU A 21 21.30 13.89 2.03
CA LEU A 21 20.49 12.79 2.57
C LEU A 21 19.34 12.41 1.64
N VAL A 22 18.76 13.38 0.92
CA VAL A 22 17.63 13.13 0.02
C VAL A 22 18.06 12.47 -1.30
N ARG A 23 19.36 12.36 -1.59
CA ARG A 23 19.92 11.57 -2.71
C ARG A 23 20.22 10.11 -2.32
N LEU A 24 20.18 9.77 -1.03
CA LEU A 24 20.54 8.43 -0.56
C LEU A 24 19.39 7.42 -0.76
N PRO A 25 19.71 6.13 -0.99
CA PRO A 25 18.71 5.06 -0.97
C PRO A 25 17.98 4.96 0.38
N SER A 26 16.76 4.43 0.38
CA SER A 26 15.90 4.31 1.57
C SER A 26 16.58 3.62 2.75
N LYS A 27 17.32 2.53 2.51
CA LYS A 27 18.04 1.77 3.55
C LYS A 27 19.09 2.66 4.23
N SER A 28 19.84 3.45 3.45
CA SER A 28 20.84 4.37 3.96
C SER A 28 20.22 5.50 4.77
N VAL A 29 19.12 6.10 4.28
CA VAL A 29 18.36 7.12 5.04
C VAL A 29 17.88 6.58 6.40
N LEU A 30 17.42 5.33 6.46
CA LEU A 30 17.03 4.70 7.71
C LEU A 30 18.22 4.52 8.67
N ARG A 31 19.40 4.17 8.16
CA ARG A 31 20.64 4.09 8.96
C ARG A 31 21.10 5.48 9.44
N CYS A 32 20.96 6.52 8.61
CA CYS A 32 21.28 7.92 8.96
C CYS A 32 20.52 8.42 10.21
N ARG A 33 19.31 7.89 10.47
CA ARG A 33 18.53 8.21 11.68
C ARG A 33 19.23 7.81 12.99
N ALA A 34 20.16 6.87 12.94
CA ALA A 34 20.92 6.42 14.10
C ALA A 34 22.22 7.21 14.34
N VAL A 35 22.63 8.07 13.40
CA VAL A 35 23.90 8.83 13.50
C VAL A 35 23.84 9.88 14.58
N CYS A 36 22.84 10.77 14.54
CA CYS A 36 22.63 11.79 15.57
C CYS A 36 21.18 12.30 15.61
N LYS A 37 20.82 13.03 16.67
CA LYS A 37 19.48 13.63 16.83
C LYS A 37 19.11 14.56 15.67
N ASN A 38 20.07 15.32 15.14
CA ASN A 38 19.82 16.26 14.04
C ASN A 38 19.45 15.52 12.75
N TRP A 39 20.22 14.48 12.38
CA TRP A 39 19.96 13.68 11.19
C TRP A 39 18.63 12.93 11.30
N ARG A 40 18.30 12.43 12.49
CA ARG A 40 16.98 11.83 12.77
C ARG A 40 15.86 12.85 12.55
N ARG A 41 16.00 14.08 13.07
CA ARG A 41 15.02 15.15 12.89
C ARG A 41 14.81 15.49 11.42
N ILE A 42 15.89 15.71 10.66
CA ILE A 42 15.82 16.02 9.22
C ILE A 42 15.12 14.89 8.46
N THR A 43 15.58 13.64 8.62
CA THR A 43 15.07 12.49 7.85
C THR A 43 13.66 12.01 8.27
N THR A 44 13.09 12.56 9.34
CA THR A 44 11.70 12.30 9.77
C THR A 44 10.76 13.46 9.47
N ALA A 45 11.29 14.63 9.06
CA ALA A 45 10.48 15.77 8.66
C ALA A 45 9.63 15.44 7.42
N ARG A 46 8.38 15.93 7.39
CA ARG A 46 7.46 15.71 6.27
C ARG A 46 8.01 16.24 4.94
N SER A 47 8.67 17.41 4.97
CA SER A 47 9.33 18.00 3.80
C SER A 47 10.39 17.09 3.22
N PHE A 48 11.25 16.52 4.08
CA PHE A 48 12.25 15.55 3.67
C PHE A 48 11.62 14.29 3.07
N LEU A 49 10.60 13.70 3.72
CA LEU A 49 9.93 12.50 3.24
C LEU A 49 9.27 12.73 1.87
N ALA A 50 8.63 13.88 1.67
CA ALA A 50 8.05 14.27 0.39
C ALA A 50 9.11 14.45 -0.71
N ALA A 51 10.20 15.17 -0.40
CA ALA A 51 11.31 15.37 -1.34
C ALA A 51 12.03 14.06 -1.68
N HIS A 52 12.21 13.17 -0.69
CA HIS A 52 12.80 11.84 -0.89
C HIS A 52 11.89 10.97 -1.76
N ALA A 53 10.59 10.95 -1.49
CA ALA A 53 9.62 10.19 -2.27
C ALA A 53 9.52 10.68 -3.72
N ALA A 54 9.60 12.00 -3.96
CA ALA A 54 9.56 12.57 -5.30
C ALA A 54 10.76 12.16 -6.18
N ARG A 55 11.89 11.81 -5.56
CA ARG A 55 13.10 11.33 -6.25
C ARG A 55 13.09 9.83 -6.51
N ARG A 56 12.21 9.07 -5.88
CA ARG A 56 12.12 7.63 -6.13
C ARG A 56 11.50 7.39 -7.51
N PRO A 57 12.00 6.40 -8.27
CA PRO A 57 11.31 5.93 -9.45
C PRO A 57 9.86 5.62 -9.08
N ARG A 58 8.93 6.21 -9.81
CA ARG A 58 7.51 5.87 -9.64
C ARG A 58 7.35 4.42 -10.03
N HIS A 59 6.52 3.69 -9.31
CA HIS A 59 6.17 2.31 -9.64
C HIS A 59 4.66 2.23 -9.82
N MET A 60 4.23 1.57 -10.89
CA MET A 60 2.86 1.10 -11.05
C MET A 60 2.66 -0.16 -10.24
N LEU A 61 1.57 -0.21 -9.49
CA LEU A 61 1.05 -1.48 -9.01
C LEU A 61 0.19 -2.06 -10.13
N VAL A 62 0.62 -3.20 -10.68
CA VAL A 62 -0.09 -3.94 -11.71
C VAL A 62 -0.70 -5.18 -11.08
N ILE A 63 -1.99 -5.40 -11.36
CA ILE A 63 -2.66 -6.66 -11.04
C ILE A 63 -2.70 -7.46 -12.33
N THR A 64 -1.99 -8.59 -12.33
CA THR A 64 -1.84 -9.44 -13.53
C THR A 64 -3.07 -10.33 -13.74
N GLN A 65 -3.13 -10.99 -14.89
CA GLN A 65 -4.16 -12.02 -15.16
C GLN A 65 -4.07 -13.22 -14.21
N SER A 66 -2.90 -13.46 -13.60
CA SER A 66 -2.72 -14.43 -12.51
C SER A 66 -3.12 -13.87 -11.14
N TRP A 67 -3.72 -12.68 -11.10
CA TRP A 67 -4.16 -11.94 -9.90
C TRP A 67 -3.05 -11.56 -8.94
N THR A 68 -1.79 -11.62 -9.35
CA THR A 68 -0.68 -11.20 -8.48
C THR A 68 -0.53 -9.69 -8.53
N VAL A 69 -0.26 -9.06 -7.38
CA VAL A 69 0.11 -7.64 -7.33
C VAL A 69 1.61 -7.52 -7.56
N SER A 70 2.02 -6.79 -8.59
CA SER A 70 3.44 -6.56 -8.90
C SER A 70 3.73 -5.07 -8.98
N ALA A 71 4.89 -4.65 -8.47
CA ALA A 71 5.40 -3.31 -8.72
C ALA A 71 6.20 -3.32 -10.03
N VAL A 72 5.83 -2.45 -10.97
CA VAL A 72 6.55 -2.26 -12.22
C VAL A 72 7.04 -0.81 -12.26
N PRO A 73 8.34 -0.56 -12.49
CA PRO A 73 8.84 0.81 -12.63
C PRO A 73 8.10 1.56 -13.74
N LEU A 74 7.57 2.75 -13.41
CA LEU A 74 7.14 3.77 -14.35
C LEU A 74 8.38 4.57 -14.77
N SER A 75 9.21 3.98 -15.61
CA SER A 75 10.28 4.74 -16.26
C SER A 75 9.82 5.19 -17.64
N LEU A 76 9.90 6.49 -17.91
CA LEU A 76 9.72 7.06 -19.25
C LEU A 76 10.94 6.81 -20.16
N TYR A 77 12.04 6.31 -19.59
CA TYR A 77 13.25 5.94 -20.32
C TYR A 77 13.62 4.47 -20.03
N PRO A 78 13.78 3.61 -21.05
CA PRO A 78 14.42 2.32 -20.88
C PRO A 78 15.92 2.57 -20.65
N GLY A 79 16.30 2.93 -19.43
CA GLY A 79 17.69 2.94 -19.02
C GLY A 79 18.22 1.50 -18.98
N PRO A 80 19.54 1.29 -19.22
CA PRO A 80 20.12 -0.04 -19.14
C PRO A 80 19.76 -0.67 -17.81
N ALA A 81 19.36 -1.95 -17.86
CA ALA A 81 19.05 -2.73 -16.66
C ALA A 81 20.19 -2.53 -15.66
N PRO A 82 19.89 -2.26 -14.37
CA PRO A 82 20.93 -2.07 -13.38
C PRO A 82 21.82 -3.31 -13.37
N ALA A 83 23.01 -3.16 -13.94
CA ALA A 83 24.13 -4.06 -13.71
C ALA A 83 24.57 -3.79 -12.28
N ASP A 84 24.53 -4.82 -11.45
CA ASP A 84 25.02 -4.80 -10.08
C ASP A 84 24.26 -3.88 -9.11
N ASP A 85 23.02 -4.24 -8.82
CA ASP A 85 22.55 -4.13 -7.44
C ASP A 85 21.59 -5.28 -7.16
N ASP A 86 21.51 -5.68 -5.90
CA ASP A 86 20.67 -6.74 -5.32
C ASP A 86 19.14 -6.46 -5.47
N ASP A 87 18.79 -5.56 -6.40
CA ASP A 87 17.49 -4.97 -6.72
C ASP A 87 16.76 -5.73 -7.86
N MET A 88 17.33 -6.84 -8.33
CA MET A 88 16.67 -7.82 -9.20
C MET A 88 15.46 -8.52 -8.53
N GLY A 89 15.09 -8.13 -7.30
CA GLY A 89 14.01 -8.70 -6.50
C GLY A 89 12.67 -7.93 -6.52
N TRP A 90 12.58 -6.67 -6.98
CA TRP A 90 11.32 -5.91 -6.91
C TRP A 90 10.28 -6.26 -7.98
N ARG A 91 10.66 -7.06 -8.98
CA ARG A 91 9.67 -7.78 -9.82
C ARG A 91 8.88 -8.82 -9.03
N GLY A 92 9.27 -9.11 -7.79
CA GLY A 92 8.65 -10.10 -6.92
C GLY A 92 7.31 -9.63 -6.37
N TYR A 93 6.24 -10.14 -6.98
CA TYR A 93 4.98 -10.53 -6.34
C TYR A 93 4.79 -9.91 -4.93
N LEU A 94 4.28 -8.67 -4.88
CA LEU A 94 4.03 -7.96 -3.62
C LEU A 94 3.10 -8.78 -2.73
N CYS A 95 2.21 -9.55 -3.35
CA CYS A 95 1.41 -10.57 -2.70
C CYS A 95 0.68 -11.43 -3.73
N ASP A 96 0.56 -12.72 -3.43
CA ASP A 96 -0.29 -13.66 -4.16
C ASP A 96 -1.63 -13.77 -3.41
N PRO A 97 -2.76 -13.31 -3.98
CA PRO A 97 -4.06 -13.42 -3.33
C PRO A 97 -4.66 -14.83 -3.41
N ILE A 98 -3.91 -15.88 -3.75
CA ILE A 98 -4.37 -17.27 -3.62
C ILE A 98 -4.88 -17.51 -2.19
N THR A 99 -6.19 -17.57 -2.07
CA THR A 99 -6.87 -18.09 -0.89
C THR A 99 -7.34 -19.49 -1.24
N ARG A 100 -6.66 -20.51 -0.71
CA ARG A 100 -7.16 -21.90 -0.75
C ARG A 100 -8.49 -21.94 0.00
N GLY A 101 -9.55 -22.34 -0.70
CA GLY A 101 -10.79 -22.73 -0.04
C GLY A 101 -10.55 -23.94 0.87
N LYS A 102 -11.46 -24.18 1.82
CA LYS A 102 -11.42 -25.37 2.68
C LYS A 102 -11.53 -26.68 1.88
N ASP A 103 -12.03 -26.59 0.65
CA ASP A 103 -12.15 -27.64 -0.36
C ASP A 103 -10.89 -27.82 -1.22
N GLY A 104 -9.80 -27.10 -0.93
CA GLY A 104 -8.56 -27.14 -1.70
C GLY A 104 -8.65 -26.42 -3.06
N ARG A 105 -9.83 -25.89 -3.44
CA ARG A 105 -9.98 -25.13 -4.68
C ARG A 105 -9.35 -23.74 -4.53
N VAL A 106 -8.59 -23.35 -5.53
CA VAL A 106 -8.00 -22.02 -5.63
C VAL A 106 -9.05 -21.08 -6.24
N THR A 107 -9.59 -20.15 -5.45
CA THR A 107 -10.51 -19.13 -5.96
C THR A 107 -9.71 -18.00 -6.61
N ARG A 108 -9.76 -17.88 -7.94
CA ARG A 108 -9.04 -16.86 -8.74
C ARG A 108 -9.93 -15.68 -9.12
N SER A 109 -10.54 -15.01 -8.14
CA SER A 109 -11.41 -13.85 -8.40
C SER A 109 -11.24 -12.78 -7.32
N CYS A 110 -10.32 -11.83 -7.53
CA CYS A 110 -10.17 -10.67 -6.63
C CYS A 110 -10.19 -9.37 -7.45
N GLY A 111 -11.34 -8.70 -7.56
CA GLY A 111 -11.42 -7.42 -8.27
C GLY A 111 -10.91 -6.26 -7.40
N LEU A 112 -10.05 -5.39 -7.94
CA LEU A 112 -9.66 -4.13 -7.29
C LEU A 112 -10.82 -3.12 -7.38
N LEU A 113 -11.22 -2.60 -6.22
CA LEU A 113 -12.30 -1.63 -6.11
C LEU A 113 -11.79 -0.21 -5.85
N ALA A 114 -10.77 -0.08 -5.01
CA ALA A 114 -10.25 1.23 -4.61
C ALA A 114 -8.79 1.14 -4.12
N SER A 115 -8.11 2.28 -4.15
CA SER A 115 -6.82 2.51 -3.52
C SER A 115 -6.91 3.77 -2.66
N LEU A 116 -6.50 3.70 -1.40
CA LEU A 116 -6.52 4.83 -0.46
C LEU A 116 -5.38 4.72 0.54
N ASP A 117 -4.56 5.77 0.67
CA ASP A 117 -3.45 5.85 1.63
C ASP A 117 -2.46 4.65 1.58
N GLY A 118 -2.27 4.10 0.38
CA GLY A 118 -1.43 2.93 0.14
C GLY A 118 -2.11 1.59 0.46
N LEU A 119 -3.37 1.59 0.88
CA LEU A 119 -4.20 0.40 1.02
C LEU A 119 -4.98 0.10 -0.26
N LEU A 120 -5.11 -1.18 -0.58
CA LEU A 120 -5.91 -1.68 -1.70
C LEU A 120 -7.16 -2.37 -1.17
N LEU A 121 -8.34 -2.00 -1.68
CA LEU A 121 -9.60 -2.70 -1.42
C LEU A 121 -9.90 -3.67 -2.55
N LEU A 122 -10.08 -4.95 -2.20
CA LEU A 122 -10.27 -6.05 -3.12
C LEU A 122 -11.60 -6.76 -2.81
N ARG A 123 -12.33 -7.18 -3.84
CA ARG A 123 -13.56 -7.97 -3.73
C ARG A 123 -13.30 -9.41 -4.15
N ARG A 124 -13.47 -10.35 -3.23
CA ARG A 124 -13.27 -11.79 -3.47
C ARG A 124 -14.51 -12.46 -4.08
N SER A 125 -15.67 -12.12 -3.55
CA SER A 125 -16.98 -12.58 -3.99
C SER A 125 -18.03 -11.55 -3.55
N PRO A 126 -19.29 -11.62 -4.03
CA PRO A 126 -20.34 -10.74 -3.53
C PRO A 126 -20.40 -10.74 -1.99
N GLY A 127 -20.39 -9.55 -1.38
CA GLY A 127 -20.40 -9.36 0.08
C GLY A 127 -19.09 -9.68 0.82
N HIS A 128 -18.03 -10.11 0.13
CA HIS A 128 -16.75 -10.49 0.74
C HIS A 128 -15.61 -9.59 0.24
N PHE A 129 -15.09 -8.78 1.14
CA PHE A 129 -14.07 -7.77 0.85
C PHE A 129 -12.79 -7.99 1.67
N MET A 130 -11.67 -7.59 1.10
CA MET A 130 -10.34 -7.68 1.69
C MET A 130 -9.59 -6.37 1.52
N VAL A 131 -8.83 -5.99 2.54
CA VAL A 131 -7.90 -4.86 2.50
C VAL A 131 -6.48 -5.38 2.49
N CYS A 132 -5.64 -4.82 1.63
CA CYS A 132 -4.24 -5.19 1.47
C CYS A 132 -3.36 -3.96 1.63
N ASN A 133 -2.29 -4.07 2.42
CA ASN A 133 -1.15 -3.17 2.35
C ASN A 133 -0.04 -3.87 1.54
N PRO A 134 0.15 -3.52 0.25
CA PRO A 134 1.13 -4.18 -0.61
C PRO A 134 2.58 -3.90 -0.17
N THR A 135 2.82 -2.83 0.59
CA THR A 135 4.16 -2.49 1.10
C THR A 135 4.55 -3.35 2.31
N THR A 136 3.60 -3.59 3.23
CA THR A 136 3.85 -4.44 4.41
C THR A 136 3.47 -5.91 4.18
N ARG A 137 2.87 -6.22 3.03
CA ARG A 137 2.32 -7.55 2.69
C ARG A 137 1.25 -8.03 3.68
N GLN A 138 0.61 -7.10 4.38
CA GLN A 138 -0.44 -7.40 5.34
C GLN A 138 -1.80 -7.42 4.67
N TRP A 139 -2.64 -8.32 5.16
CA TRP A 139 -3.98 -8.54 4.65
C TRP A 139 -4.98 -8.59 5.80
N SER A 140 -6.14 -8.00 5.58
CA SER A 140 -7.26 -8.09 6.51
C SER A 140 -8.55 -8.38 5.74
N LYS A 141 -9.39 -9.23 6.33
CA LYS A 141 -10.75 -9.48 5.82
C LYS A 141 -11.68 -8.50 6.49
N LEU A 142 -12.53 -7.83 5.70
CA LEU A 142 -13.62 -7.06 6.28
C LEU A 142 -14.71 -8.02 6.76
N PRO A 143 -15.51 -7.63 7.77
CA PRO A 143 -16.66 -8.40 8.21
C PRO A 143 -17.53 -8.78 7.02
N ALA A 144 -17.91 -10.05 6.94
CA ALA A 144 -18.75 -10.51 5.85
C ALA A 144 -20.13 -9.86 6.00
N LEU A 145 -20.54 -9.09 5.00
CA LEU A 145 -21.83 -8.42 4.98
C LEU A 145 -22.88 -9.43 4.48
N VAL A 146 -23.27 -10.35 5.36
CA VAL A 146 -24.20 -11.44 5.03
C VAL A 146 -25.40 -11.43 5.99
N PRO A 147 -26.40 -10.57 5.80
CA PRO A 147 -27.75 -10.95 6.19
C PRO A 147 -28.26 -11.90 5.11
N LYS A 148 -28.58 -13.15 5.45
CA LYS A 148 -29.38 -13.97 4.54
C LYS A 148 -30.81 -13.38 4.52
N PRO A 149 -31.47 -13.19 3.36
CA PRO A 149 -31.04 -13.45 1.99
C PRO A 149 -30.79 -12.15 1.21
N CYS A 150 -29.68 -11.45 1.46
CA CYS A 150 -29.26 -10.36 0.58
C CYS A 150 -28.71 -10.94 -0.73
N SER A 151 -29.30 -10.52 -1.86
CA SER A 151 -28.93 -11.02 -3.18
C SER A 151 -27.74 -10.25 -3.78
N ILE A 152 -27.57 -8.95 -3.46
CA ILE A 152 -26.46 -8.14 -4.02
C ILE A 152 -25.99 -7.06 -3.04
N VAL A 153 -24.67 -6.97 -2.82
CA VAL A 153 -24.00 -5.91 -2.06
C VAL A 153 -23.17 -5.04 -3.00
N TYR A 154 -23.49 -3.76 -3.06
CA TYR A 154 -22.83 -2.74 -3.87
C TYR A 154 -21.91 -1.88 -3.00
N PRO A 155 -20.58 -1.92 -3.20
CA PRO A 155 -19.68 -0.99 -2.52
C PRO A 155 -19.90 0.42 -3.05
N CYS A 156 -20.19 1.37 -2.16
CA CYS A 156 -20.45 2.77 -2.49
C CYS A 156 -19.22 3.66 -2.29
N GLY A 157 -18.36 3.31 -1.32
CA GLY A 157 -17.16 4.10 -1.06
C GLY A 157 -16.25 3.49 0.00
N PHE A 158 -14.94 3.70 -0.17
CA PHE A 158 -13.90 3.34 0.80
C PHE A 158 -13.22 4.61 1.29
N TYR A 159 -13.24 4.85 2.60
CA TYR A 159 -12.80 6.14 3.16
C TYR A 159 -12.15 5.98 4.54
N PHE A 160 -11.33 6.97 4.91
CA PHE A 160 -10.77 7.10 6.25
C PHE A 160 -11.71 7.97 7.11
N HIS A 161 -12.21 7.40 8.21
CA HIS A 161 -13.08 8.09 9.15
C HIS A 161 -12.26 8.77 10.24
N SER A 162 -12.00 10.07 10.09
CA SER A 162 -11.04 10.83 10.90
C SER A 162 -11.31 10.81 12.40
N SER A 163 -12.57 10.77 12.83
CA SER A 163 -12.92 10.78 14.26
C SER A 163 -12.73 9.43 14.96
N SER A 164 -12.85 8.30 14.26
CA SER A 164 -12.53 6.97 14.83
C SER A 164 -11.12 6.47 14.49
N GLY A 165 -10.46 7.07 13.50
CA GLY A 165 -9.14 6.63 13.02
C GLY A 165 -9.19 5.32 12.22
N GLU A 166 -10.37 4.94 11.71
CA GLU A 166 -10.58 3.67 11.02
C GLU A 166 -10.86 3.86 9.53
N TYR A 167 -10.41 2.90 8.72
CA TYR A 167 -10.87 2.77 7.34
C TYR A 167 -12.22 2.06 7.29
N ARG A 168 -13.16 2.60 6.52
CA ARG A 168 -14.52 2.09 6.41
C ARG A 168 -14.92 1.86 4.96
N LEU A 169 -15.73 0.83 4.77
CA LEU A 169 -16.37 0.51 3.50
C LEU A 169 -17.88 0.74 3.66
N LEU A 170 -18.42 1.69 2.91
CA LEU A 170 -19.86 1.89 2.79
C LEU A 170 -20.40 0.96 1.70
N CYS A 171 -21.48 0.24 2.03
CA CYS A 171 -22.15 -0.65 1.11
C CYS A 171 -23.66 -0.39 1.11
N HIS A 172 -24.27 -0.52 -0.06
CA HIS A 172 -25.71 -0.63 -0.25
C HIS A 172 -26.06 -2.10 -0.54
N TYR A 173 -27.17 -2.60 -0.01
CA TYR A 173 -27.64 -3.96 -0.31
C TYR A 173 -29.08 -3.94 -0.80
N VAL A 174 -29.41 -4.92 -1.64
CA VAL A 174 -30.78 -5.20 -2.10
C VAL A 174 -31.22 -6.51 -1.46
N GLU A 175 -32.37 -6.47 -0.80
CA GLU A 175 -33.01 -7.65 -0.22
C GLU A 175 -33.71 -8.45 -1.33
N ALA A 176 -33.54 -9.78 -1.33
CA ALA A 176 -34.26 -10.61 -2.28
C ALA A 176 -35.75 -10.56 -1.95
N SER A 177 -36.60 -10.15 -2.90
CA SER A 177 -38.05 -10.23 -2.72
C SER A 177 -38.43 -11.69 -2.46
N ALA A 178 -39.07 -11.95 -1.32
CA ALA A 178 -39.69 -13.24 -1.07
C ALA A 178 -40.65 -13.52 -2.23
N SER A 179 -40.43 -14.60 -2.97
CA SER A 179 -41.39 -15.09 -3.95
C SER A 179 -42.64 -15.50 -3.18
N GLU A 180 -43.64 -14.62 -3.13
CA GLU A 180 -44.99 -14.95 -2.69
C GLU A 180 -45.49 -16.06 -3.61
N THR A 181 -45.47 -17.28 -3.07
CA THR A 181 -46.10 -18.43 -3.70
C THR A 181 -47.58 -18.29 -3.39
N THR A 182 -48.31 -17.51 -4.19
CA THR A 182 -49.78 -17.50 -4.14
C THR A 182 -50.28 -18.86 -4.60
N SER A 183 -50.52 -19.76 -3.65
CA SER A 183 -51.35 -20.94 -3.84
C SER A 183 -52.80 -20.49 -4.01
N SER A 184 -53.37 -20.66 -5.20
CA SER A 184 -54.82 -20.58 -5.40
C SER A 184 -55.51 -21.68 -4.60
N PRO A 185 -56.64 -21.39 -3.91
CA PRO A 185 -57.49 -22.43 -3.35
C PRO A 185 -58.33 -23.07 -4.47
N ASP A 186 -58.42 -24.40 -4.44
CA ASP A 186 -59.36 -25.23 -5.22
C ASP A 186 -60.81 -25.05 -4.75
#